data_AF-A0A7R9TG57-F1
#
_entry.id   AF-A0A7R9TG57-F1
#
_cell.length_a   1.000
_cell.length_b   1.000
_cell.length_c   1.000
_cell.angle_alpha   90.00
_cell.angle_beta   90.00
_cell.angle_gamma   90.00
#
_symmetry.space_group_name_H-M   'P 1'
#
loop_
_entity.id
_entity.type
_entity.pdbx_description
1 polymer ?
#
loop_
_entity_poly.entity_id
_entity_poly.type
_entity_poly.pdbx_seq_one_letter_code
_entity_poly.pdbx_strand_id
1 'polypeptide(L)'
;GTMDAQRLSLLKRKLETLNYDGKLDPTSAPLTEKIVEDLMNATNSYRSLKIRVTKQGQELESYQTKVEVIRRENGKIIKENSALHMEMIAKDEKCDARLREAAIEARKLEERVSELKFWKEQHANRYRELEKVHEGVKAKLNHVINGNINKTRSVASTCYDVEARIQLTTALQ
;
A
#
# COMPACT_ATOMS: atom_id res chain seq x y z
N GLY A 1 21.18 69.87 61.86
CA GLY A 1 20.55 70.13 63.18
C GLY A 1 19.47 69.11 63.49
N THR A 2 18.21 69.36 63.12
CA THR A 2 17.06 68.49 63.42
C THR A 2 16.94 67.28 62.47
N MET A 3 17.27 67.44 61.18
CA MET A 3 17.30 66.36 60.18
C MET A 3 18.33 65.25 60.51
N ASP A 4 19.51 65.61 61.04
CA ASP A 4 20.55 64.64 61.42
C ASP A 4 20.15 63.81 62.64
N ALA A 5 19.45 64.41 63.60
CA ALA A 5 18.95 63.71 64.78
C ALA A 5 17.85 62.69 64.43
N GLN A 6 16.99 63.02 63.47
CA GLN A 6 15.96 62.11 62.96
C GLN A 6 16.56 60.93 62.18
N ARG A 7 17.57 61.18 61.33
CA ARG A 7 18.30 60.12 60.63
C ARG A 7 19.07 59.21 61.58
N LEU A 8 19.74 59.77 62.59
CA LEU A 8 20.46 59.02 63.62
C LEU A 8 19.51 58.12 64.44
N SER A 9 18.34 58.63 64.81
CA SER A 9 17.29 57.85 65.49
C SER A 9 16.79 56.69 64.62
N LEU A 10 16.54 56.96 63.33
CA LEU A 10 16.10 55.93 62.38
C LEU A 10 17.16 54.84 62.18
N LEU A 11 18.43 55.23 62.08
CA LEU A 11 19.56 54.32 61.95
C LEU A 11 19.75 53.46 63.20
N LYS A 12 19.65 54.05 64.40
CA LYS A 12 19.69 53.30 65.67
C LYS A 12 18.58 52.26 65.74
N ARG A 13 17.34 52.63 65.40
CA ARG A 13 16.23 51.69 65.35
C ARG A 13 16.45 50.56 64.34
N LYS A 14 17.03 50.86 63.17
CA LYS A 14 17.40 49.84 62.16
C LYS A 14 18.47 48.89 62.68
N LEU A 15 19.48 49.42 63.38
CA LEU A 15 20.56 48.64 63.98
C LEU A 15 20.06 47.77 65.14
N GLU A 16 19.24 48.30 66.03
CA GLU A 16 18.54 47.55 67.10
C GLU A 16 17.68 46.43 66.50
N THR A 17 17.00 46.67 65.38
CA THR A 17 16.23 45.62 64.67
C THR A 17 17.13 44.50 64.13
N LEU A 18 18.41 44.78 63.91
CA LEU A 18 19.45 43.83 63.50
C LEU A 18 20.26 43.30 64.70
N ASN A 19 19.84 43.60 65.94
CA ASN A 19 20.51 43.29 67.22
C ASN A 19 21.91 43.93 67.37
N TYR A 20 22.11 45.12 66.81
CA TYR A 20 23.32 45.93 67.03
C TYR A 20 23.05 47.06 68.03
N ASP A 21 23.26 46.80 69.32
CA ASP A 21 22.91 47.72 70.43
C ASP A 21 24.09 48.60 70.92
N GLY A 22 25.06 48.86 70.03
CA GLY A 22 26.27 49.64 70.34
C GLY A 22 26.04 51.15 70.39
N LYS A 23 26.87 51.86 71.17
CA LYS A 23 26.90 53.34 71.15
C LYS A 23 27.40 53.83 69.79
N LEU A 24 26.55 54.52 69.04
CA LEU A 24 26.88 55.10 67.74
C LEU A 24 27.32 56.56 67.88
N ASP A 25 28.51 56.87 67.36
CA ASP A 25 29.06 58.22 67.29
C ASP A 25 28.40 59.03 66.15
N PRO A 26 27.98 60.30 66.37
CA PRO A 26 27.28 61.08 65.33
C PRO A 26 28.12 61.31 64.06
N THR A 27 29.44 61.36 64.18
CA THR A 27 30.39 61.59 63.08
C THR A 27 30.48 60.40 62.12
N SER A 28 30.29 59.17 62.62
CA SER A 28 30.34 57.93 61.83
C SER A 28 28.97 57.44 61.35
N ALA A 29 27.88 58.09 61.79
CA ALA A 29 26.51 57.73 61.44
C ALA A 29 26.23 57.69 59.92
N PRO A 30 26.69 58.64 59.08
CA PRO A 30 26.40 58.61 57.63
C PRO A 30 27.05 57.43 56.90
N LEU A 31 28.25 57.03 57.32
CA LEU A 31 28.95 55.87 56.77
C LEU A 31 28.26 54.57 57.20
N THR A 32 27.89 54.49 58.47
CA THR A 32 27.17 53.34 59.03
C THR A 32 25.82 53.15 58.34
N GLU A 33 25.10 54.24 58.04
CA GLU A 33 23.85 54.20 57.28
C GLU A 33 24.02 53.56 55.90
N LYS A 34 25.02 53.99 55.13
CA LYS A 34 25.31 53.42 53.81
C LYS A 34 25.67 51.94 53.85
N ILE A 35 26.52 51.54 54.82
CA ILE A 35 26.91 50.14 54.97
C ILE A 35 25.71 49.26 55.30
N VAL A 36 24.83 49.72 56.19
CA VAL A 36 23.59 48.99 56.53
C VAL A 36 22.67 48.90 55.32
N GLU A 37 22.53 49.97 54.56
CA GLU A 37 21.72 49.98 53.33
C GLU A 37 22.27 49.01 52.28
N ASP A 38 23.59 49.02 52.04
CA ASP A 38 24.26 48.09 51.12
C ASP A 38 24.11 46.64 51.57
N LEU A 39 24.26 46.35 52.87
CA LEU A 39 24.04 45.01 53.43
C LEU A 39 22.59 44.53 53.28
N MET A 40 21.62 45.42 53.54
CA MET A 40 20.21 45.11 53.33
C MET A 40 19.91 44.83 51.85
N ASN A 41 20.45 45.64 50.94
CA ASN A 41 20.31 45.48 49.50
C ASN A 41 20.94 44.17 49.02
N ALA A 42 22.15 43.84 49.48
CA ALA A 42 22.83 42.59 49.17
C ALA A 42 22.04 41.38 49.70
N THR A 43 21.53 41.45 50.92
CA THR A 43 20.74 40.36 51.54
C THR A 43 19.42 40.15 50.79
N ASN A 44 18.72 41.23 50.43
CA ASN A 44 17.47 41.14 49.67
C ASN A 44 17.71 40.62 48.24
N SER A 45 18.81 41.03 47.62
CA SER A 45 19.23 40.52 46.30
C SER A 45 19.57 39.03 46.37
N TYR A 46 20.28 38.60 47.40
CA TYR A 46 20.60 37.19 47.64
C TYR A 46 19.34 36.35 47.89
N ARG A 47 18.39 36.81 48.71
CA ARG A 47 17.10 36.13 48.91
C ARG A 47 16.33 35.98 47.59
N SER A 48 16.28 37.05 46.80
CA SER A 48 15.62 37.04 45.49
C SER A 48 16.28 36.08 44.51
N LEU A 49 17.62 36.04 44.51
CA LEU A 49 18.40 35.10 43.70
C LEU A 49 18.14 33.66 44.13
N LYS A 50 18.14 33.37 45.44
CA LYS A 50 17.87 32.04 45.98
C LYS A 50 16.51 31.51 45.54
N ILE A 51 15.45 32.34 45.64
CA ILE A 51 14.11 31.97 45.18
C ILE A 51 14.11 31.66 43.68
N ARG A 52 14.78 32.48 42.88
CA ARG A 52 14.88 32.28 41.43
C ARG A 52 15.59 30.97 41.08
N VAL A 53 16.70 30.67 41.74
CA VAL A 53 17.46 29.43 41.55
C VAL A 53 16.60 28.21 41.90
N THR A 54 15.88 28.24 43.03
CA THR A 54 14.96 27.16 43.39
C THR A 54 13.88 26.96 42.33
N LYS A 55 13.26 28.05 41.86
CA LYS A 55 12.23 27.99 40.81
C LYS A 55 12.78 27.42 39.51
N GLN A 56 13.95 27.88 39.07
CA GLN A 56 14.62 27.37 37.88
C GLN A 56 14.98 25.89 38.00
N GLY A 57 15.39 25.42 39.20
CA GLY A 57 15.63 24.01 39.46
C GLY A 57 14.37 23.15 39.25
N GLN A 58 13.23 23.61 39.78
CA GLN A 58 11.94 22.92 39.60
C GLN A 58 11.48 22.90 38.13
N GLU A 59 11.65 24.01 37.42
CA GLU A 59 11.33 24.08 35.98
C GLU A 59 12.22 23.12 35.17
N LEU A 60 13.52 23.06 35.48
CA LEU A 60 14.47 22.18 34.80
C LEU A 60 14.12 20.70 35.01
N GLU A 61 13.76 20.30 36.22
CA GLU A 61 13.30 18.94 36.54
C GLU A 61 12.00 18.58 35.79
N SER A 62 11.06 19.53 35.69
CA SER A 62 9.85 19.38 34.89
C SER A 62 10.16 19.19 33.40
N TYR A 63 11.07 19.99 32.84
CA TYR A 63 11.49 19.85 31.45
C TYR A 63 12.20 18.52 31.20
N GLN A 64 13.07 18.09 32.12
CA GLN A 64 13.77 16.81 32.00
C GLN A 64 12.77 15.64 31.94
N THR A 65 11.76 15.65 32.81
CA THR A 65 10.68 14.64 32.79
C THR A 65 9.94 14.62 31.44
N LYS A 66 9.59 15.80 30.89
CA LYS A 66 8.92 15.90 29.58
C LYS A 66 9.80 15.38 28.44
N VAL A 67 11.09 15.72 28.46
CA VAL A 67 12.06 15.25 27.45
C VAL A 67 12.20 13.74 27.48
N GLU A 68 12.23 13.11 28.65
CA GLU A 68 12.30 11.66 28.77
C GLU A 68 11.07 10.95 28.18
N VAL A 69 9.87 11.50 28.43
CA VAL A 69 8.63 11.00 27.81
C VAL A 69 8.69 11.09 26.30
N ILE A 70 9.09 12.26 25.76
CA ILE A 70 9.19 12.47 24.31
C ILE A 70 10.23 11.52 23.69
N ARG A 71 11.39 11.32 24.33
CA ARG A 71 12.41 10.39 23.85
C ARG A 71 11.88 8.95 23.78
N ARG A 72 11.13 8.52 24.79
CA ARG A 72 10.52 7.19 24.83
C ARG A 72 9.50 7.01 23.70
N GLU A 73 8.60 7.97 23.52
CA GLU A 73 7.58 7.93 22.47
C GLU A 73 8.20 7.99 21.07
N ASN A 74 9.16 8.90 20.83
CA ASN A 74 9.90 8.94 19.57
C ASN A 74 10.60 7.60 19.27
N GLY A 75 11.18 6.96 20.29
CA GLY A 75 11.79 5.63 20.14
C GLY A 75 10.79 4.55 19.72
N LYS A 76 9.54 4.59 20.20
CA LYS A 76 8.49 3.68 19.77
C LYS A 76 8.07 3.96 18.32
N ILE A 77 7.83 5.23 18.00
CA ILE A 77 7.41 5.67 16.66
C ILE A 77 8.45 5.28 15.61
N ILE A 78 9.75 5.47 15.88
CA ILE A 78 10.82 5.09 14.95
C ILE A 78 10.81 3.57 14.69
N LYS A 79 10.59 2.76 15.73
CA LYS A 79 10.52 1.30 15.58
C LYS A 79 9.29 0.88 14.76
N GLU A 80 8.14 1.45 15.05
CA GLU A 80 6.90 1.18 14.31
C GLU A 80 7.01 1.62 12.85
N ASN A 81 7.52 2.83 12.61
CA ASN A 81 7.75 3.34 11.27
C ASN A 81 8.69 2.42 10.47
N SER A 82 9.80 1.99 11.08
CA SER A 82 10.73 1.05 10.45
C SER A 82 10.06 -0.30 10.14
N ALA A 83 9.25 -0.83 11.05
CA ALA A 83 8.53 -2.08 10.85
C ALA A 83 7.50 -1.98 9.72
N LEU A 84 6.72 -0.89 9.69
CA LEU A 84 5.75 -0.63 8.63
C LEU A 84 6.42 -0.44 7.26
N HIS A 85 7.56 0.24 7.21
CA HIS A 85 8.33 0.37 5.97
C HIS A 85 8.76 -1.00 5.44
N MET A 86 9.29 -1.87 6.30
CA MET A 86 9.67 -3.23 5.89
C MET A 86 8.46 -4.08 5.47
N GLU A 87 7.34 -3.96 6.16
CA GLU A 87 6.10 -4.67 5.79
C GLU A 87 5.57 -4.21 4.43
N MET A 88 5.65 -2.91 4.14
CA MET A 88 5.24 -2.35 2.85
C MET A 88 6.08 -2.92 1.71
N ILE A 89 7.41 -2.92 1.86
CA ILE A 89 8.35 -3.51 0.88
C ILE A 89 8.00 -4.98 0.65
N ALA A 90 7.85 -5.77 1.71
CA ALA A 90 7.54 -7.19 1.59
C ALA A 90 6.19 -7.47 0.90
N LYS A 91 5.18 -6.61 1.13
CA LYS A 91 3.88 -6.71 0.45
C LYS A 91 3.99 -6.37 -1.02
N ASP A 92 4.74 -5.33 -1.38
CA ASP A 92 4.96 -4.93 -2.76
C ASP A 92 5.69 -6.03 -3.54
N GLU A 93 6.79 -6.57 -3.00
CA GLU A 93 7.52 -7.68 -3.61
C GLU A 93 6.64 -8.92 -3.82
N LYS A 94 5.78 -9.24 -2.84
CA LYS A 94 4.83 -10.35 -2.95
C LYS A 94 3.76 -10.07 -4.01
N CYS A 95 3.29 -8.84 -4.11
CA CYS A 95 2.32 -8.45 -5.14
C CYS A 95 2.94 -8.59 -6.54
N ASP A 96 4.14 -8.06 -6.73
CA ASP A 96 4.88 -8.13 -7.99
C ASP A 96 5.22 -9.57 -8.40
N ALA A 97 5.54 -10.43 -7.44
CA ALA A 97 5.74 -11.85 -7.70
C ALA A 97 4.45 -12.51 -8.22
N ARG A 98 3.31 -12.28 -7.54
CA ARG A 98 2.01 -12.83 -7.96
C ARG A 98 1.57 -12.28 -9.31
N LEU A 99 1.82 -11.01 -9.59
CA LEU A 99 1.49 -10.41 -10.88
C LEU A 99 2.30 -11.05 -12.01
N ARG A 100 3.60 -11.28 -11.80
CA ARG A 100 4.46 -11.98 -12.76
C ARG A 100 4.01 -13.42 -13.00
N GLU A 101 3.70 -14.17 -11.95
CA GLU A 101 3.17 -15.53 -12.07
C GLU A 101 1.86 -15.57 -12.85
N ALA A 102 0.93 -14.67 -12.52
CA ALA A 102 -0.36 -14.57 -13.22
C ALA A 102 -0.18 -14.22 -14.70
N ALA A 103 0.74 -13.30 -15.03
CA ALA A 103 1.02 -12.94 -16.42
C ALA A 103 1.63 -14.11 -17.22
N ILE A 104 2.52 -14.89 -16.61
CA ILE A 104 3.07 -16.10 -17.24
C ILE A 104 1.97 -17.12 -17.50
N GLU A 105 1.08 -17.36 -16.53
CA GLU A 105 -0.01 -18.31 -16.69
C GLU A 105 -1.04 -17.86 -17.71
N ALA A 106 -1.38 -16.57 -17.74
CA ALA A 106 -2.24 -15.99 -18.76
C ALA A 106 -1.68 -16.23 -20.16
N ARG A 107 -0.38 -15.96 -20.38
CA ARG A 107 0.28 -16.19 -21.66
C ARG A 107 0.25 -17.68 -22.07
N LYS A 108 0.51 -18.61 -21.15
CA LYS A 108 0.41 -20.05 -21.43
C LYS A 108 -1.00 -20.45 -21.85
N LEU A 109 -2.02 -19.92 -21.17
CA LEU A 109 -3.41 -20.19 -21.51
C LEU A 109 -3.78 -19.60 -22.88
N GLU A 110 -3.31 -18.40 -23.21
CA GLU A 110 -3.50 -17.78 -24.52
C GLU A 110 -2.85 -18.59 -25.66
N GLU A 111 -1.63 -19.07 -25.46
CA GLU A 111 -0.93 -19.96 -26.39
C GLU A 111 -1.73 -21.25 -26.60
N ARG A 112 -2.19 -21.88 -25.51
CA ARG A 112 -2.97 -23.13 -25.57
C ARG A 112 -4.35 -22.94 -26.23
N VAL A 113 -5.00 -21.81 -25.99
CA VAL A 113 -6.26 -21.45 -26.67
C VAL A 113 -6.02 -21.26 -28.17
N SER A 114 -4.92 -20.62 -28.55
CA SER A 114 -4.56 -20.40 -29.95
C SER A 114 -4.28 -21.73 -30.66
N GLU A 115 -3.55 -22.64 -30.01
CA GLU A 115 -3.29 -23.98 -30.51
C GLU A 115 -4.60 -24.78 -30.69
N LEU A 116 -5.48 -24.79 -29.67
CA LEU A 116 -6.77 -25.48 -29.75
C LEU A 116 -7.66 -24.92 -30.86
N LYS A 117 -7.66 -23.60 -31.06
CA LYS A 117 -8.37 -22.96 -32.18
C LYS A 117 -7.84 -23.44 -33.53
N PHE A 118 -6.51 -23.56 -33.67
CA PHE A 118 -5.88 -24.07 -34.88
C PHE A 118 -6.31 -25.52 -35.17
N TRP A 119 -6.19 -26.42 -34.18
CA TRP A 119 -6.58 -27.82 -34.34
C TRP A 119 -8.08 -27.96 -34.66
N LYS A 120 -8.93 -27.18 -33.99
CA LYS A 120 -10.37 -27.16 -34.29
C LYS A 120 -10.63 -26.82 -35.75
N GLU A 121 -10.00 -25.77 -36.26
CA GLU A 121 -10.17 -25.35 -37.67
C GLU A 121 -9.63 -26.40 -38.64
N GLN A 122 -8.47 -26.98 -38.34
CA GLN A 122 -7.89 -28.06 -39.15
C GLN A 122 -8.81 -29.29 -39.22
N HIS A 123 -9.38 -29.72 -38.09
CA HIS A 123 -10.33 -30.83 -38.06
C HIS A 123 -11.63 -30.49 -38.79
N ALA A 124 -12.14 -29.26 -38.66
CA ALA A 124 -13.33 -28.82 -39.38
C ALA A 124 -13.11 -28.83 -40.90
N ASN A 125 -11.94 -28.40 -41.37
CA ASN A 125 -11.56 -28.46 -42.79
C ASN A 125 -11.47 -29.92 -43.28
N ARG A 126 -10.78 -30.78 -42.54
CA ARG A 126 -10.66 -32.21 -42.88
C ARG A 126 -12.02 -32.90 -42.92
N TYR A 127 -12.91 -32.57 -42.00
CA TYR A 127 -14.26 -33.10 -41.96
C TYR A 127 -15.06 -32.67 -43.21
N ARG A 128 -14.99 -31.39 -43.59
CA ARG A 128 -15.60 -30.88 -44.84
C ARG A 128 -15.06 -31.58 -46.10
N GLU A 129 -13.76 -31.89 -46.15
CA GLU A 129 -13.17 -32.65 -47.26
C GLU A 129 -13.71 -34.08 -47.33
N LEU A 130 -13.76 -34.77 -46.18
CA LEU A 130 -14.32 -36.11 -46.09
C LEU A 130 -15.80 -36.14 -46.47
N GLU A 131 -16.59 -35.15 -46.06
CA GLU A 131 -18.00 -35.01 -46.47
C GLU A 131 -18.13 -34.84 -47.99
N LYS A 132 -17.29 -34.02 -48.62
CA LYS A 132 -17.29 -33.88 -50.09
C LYS A 132 -16.96 -35.20 -50.79
N VAL A 133 -15.96 -35.93 -50.29
CA VAL A 133 -15.59 -37.24 -50.84
C VAL A 133 -16.74 -38.24 -50.65
N HIS A 134 -17.35 -38.27 -49.46
CA HIS A 134 -18.49 -39.13 -49.14
C HIS A 134 -19.67 -38.86 -50.08
N GLU A 135 -20.08 -37.61 -50.24
CA GLU A 135 -21.17 -37.25 -51.15
C GLU A 135 -20.81 -37.57 -52.62
N GLY A 136 -19.55 -37.40 -53.02
CA GLY A 136 -19.08 -37.82 -54.34
C GLY A 136 -19.16 -39.33 -54.58
N VAL A 137 -18.75 -40.15 -53.60
CA VAL A 137 -18.85 -41.61 -53.66
C VAL A 137 -20.32 -42.05 -53.67
N LYS A 138 -21.15 -41.46 -52.82
CA LYS A 138 -22.59 -41.71 -52.75
C LYS A 138 -23.28 -41.38 -54.07
N ALA A 139 -22.93 -40.25 -54.70
CA ALA A 139 -23.43 -39.89 -56.03
C ALA A 139 -23.03 -40.92 -57.11
N LYS A 140 -21.76 -41.36 -57.11
CA LYS A 140 -21.29 -42.42 -58.02
C LYS A 140 -22.02 -43.74 -57.80
N LEU A 141 -22.21 -44.14 -56.55
CA LEU A 141 -22.94 -45.36 -56.19
C LEU A 141 -24.39 -45.27 -56.69
N ASN A 142 -25.07 -44.16 -56.43
CA ASN A 142 -26.43 -43.91 -56.92
C ASN A 142 -26.49 -43.96 -58.45
N HIS A 143 -25.49 -43.40 -59.15
CA HIS A 143 -25.40 -43.49 -60.60
C HIS A 143 -25.23 -44.93 -61.09
N VAL A 144 -24.39 -45.74 -60.46
CA VAL A 144 -24.22 -47.17 -60.82
C VAL A 144 -25.49 -47.96 -60.56
N ILE A 145 -26.15 -47.76 -59.41
CA ILE A 145 -27.41 -48.44 -59.07
C ILE A 145 -28.49 -48.07 -60.10
N ASN A 146 -28.73 -46.78 -60.33
CA ASN A 146 -29.77 -46.32 -61.25
C ASN A 146 -29.42 -46.63 -62.72
N GLY A 147 -28.15 -46.53 -63.09
CA GLY A 147 -27.65 -46.87 -64.42
C GLY A 147 -27.74 -48.36 -64.73
N ASN A 148 -27.45 -49.23 -63.75
CA ASN A 148 -27.69 -50.66 -63.89
C ASN A 148 -29.17 -50.96 -64.01
N ILE A 149 -30.03 -50.41 -63.14
CA ILE A 149 -31.50 -50.61 -63.23
C ILE A 149 -32.03 -50.19 -64.61
N ASN A 150 -31.57 -49.07 -65.15
CA ASN A 150 -31.98 -48.61 -66.48
C ASN A 150 -31.45 -49.51 -67.61
N LYS A 151 -30.23 -50.07 -67.48
CA LYS A 151 -29.71 -51.07 -68.42
C LYS A 151 -30.49 -52.39 -68.34
N THR A 152 -30.78 -52.94 -67.16
CA THR A 152 -31.59 -54.16 -67.03
C THR A 152 -32.99 -53.96 -67.59
N ARG A 153 -33.58 -52.77 -67.37
CA ARG A 153 -34.90 -52.42 -67.93
C ARG A 153 -34.89 -52.27 -69.45
N SER A 154 -33.84 -51.65 -70.00
CA SER A 154 -33.66 -51.53 -71.45
C SER A 154 -33.44 -52.89 -72.12
N VAL A 155 -32.64 -53.77 -71.53
CA VAL A 155 -32.37 -55.13 -72.04
C VAL A 155 -33.62 -56.01 -71.94
N ALA A 156 -34.38 -55.91 -70.85
CA ALA A 156 -35.67 -56.59 -70.76
C ALA A 156 -36.63 -56.10 -71.85
N SER A 157 -36.73 -54.78 -72.06
CA SER A 157 -37.60 -54.20 -73.09
C SER A 157 -37.19 -54.59 -74.52
N THR A 158 -35.90 -54.66 -74.84
CA THR A 158 -35.44 -55.13 -76.16
C THR A 158 -35.62 -56.64 -76.32
N CYS A 159 -35.52 -57.43 -75.26
CA CYS A 159 -35.80 -58.87 -75.30
C CYS A 159 -37.28 -59.14 -75.62
N TYR A 160 -38.21 -58.43 -74.97
CA TYR A 160 -39.64 -58.54 -75.27
C TYR A 160 -39.98 -58.13 -76.71
N ASP A 161 -39.30 -57.10 -77.24
CA ASP A 161 -39.52 -56.61 -78.60
C ASP A 161 -38.97 -57.57 -79.67
N VAL A 162 -37.82 -58.23 -79.39
CA VAL A 162 -37.29 -59.31 -80.23
C VAL A 162 -38.19 -60.54 -80.20
N GLU A 163 -38.69 -60.91 -79.01
CA GLU A 163 -39.60 -62.04 -78.84
C GLU A 163 -40.94 -61.82 -79.56
N ALA A 164 -41.50 -60.61 -79.48
CA ALA A 164 -42.69 -60.21 -80.22
C ALA A 164 -42.47 -60.24 -81.74
N ARG A 165 -41.30 -59.79 -82.24
CA ARG A 165 -40.94 -59.87 -83.66
C ARG A 165 -40.79 -61.31 -84.16
N ILE A 166 -40.20 -62.19 -83.35
CA ILE A 166 -40.10 -63.63 -83.68
C ILE A 166 -41.50 -64.24 -83.78
N GLN A 167 -42.38 -63.98 -82.82
CA GLN A 167 -43.76 -64.49 -82.84
C GLN A 167 -44.58 -64.01 -84.05
N LEU A 168 -44.42 -62.74 -84.45
CA LEU A 168 -45.06 -62.18 -85.65
C LEU A 168 -44.54 -62.83 -86.95
N THR A 169 -43.25 -63.15 -87.00
CA THR A 169 -42.63 -63.79 -88.18
C THR A 169 -43.08 -65.25 -88.31
N THR A 170 -43.22 -65.95 -87.19
CA THR A 170 -43.74 -67.33 -87.16
C THR A 170 -45.24 -67.41 -87.50
N ALA A 171 -46.02 -66.37 -87.20
CA ALA A 171 -47.46 -66.32 -87.50
C ALA A 171 -47.78 -65.97 -88.97
N LEU A 172 -46.77 -65.55 -89.76
CA LEU A 172 -46.91 -65.17 -91.17
C LEU A 172 -46.38 -66.24 -92.16
N GLN A 173 -45.98 -67.42 -91.66
CA GLN A 173 -45.65 -68.62 -92.45
C GLN A 173 -46.79 -69.64 -92.40
#